data_AF-A0AAW0YXU5-F1
#
_entry.id   AF-A0AAW0YXU5-F1
#
_cell.length_a   1.000
_cell.length_b   1.000
_cell.length_c   1.000
_cell.angle_alpha   90.00
_cell.angle_beta   90.00
_cell.angle_gamma   90.00
#
_symmetry.space_group_name_H-M   'P 1'
#
loop_
_entity.id
_entity.type
_entity.pdbx_description
1 polymer ?
#
loop_
_entity_poly.entity_id
_entity_poly.type
_entity_poly.pdbx_seq_one_letter_code
_entity_poly.pdbx_strand_id
1 'polypeptide(L)'
;MATLLTLPPHLIETIADLLATDVDLPDDLRTELSEAISRRSPPVRDEKIDSSAEGGSEEIGDEMIEIPLSDGTTEMVESSDAPPLTIDHDLLQSLSRWATSDAGISSLENTHLNPSRYVAVALLAGTEVYIPPAELERIRVAEDPEKPNPFLPAYLSAQPASFGTEYRNLLRTLSTTVNILFSIFGSAAAVYVASVSGAGYTRETAILLAILTGVVVGIADGVLVWIFTGRVKESRKEREKRGREMMRGSGAVDERENNDEKVIDGAEQDASLSVNEKEGSETTARQKQVRLRRRGLEKTT
;
A
#
# COMPACT_ATOMS: atom_id res chain seq x y z
N MET A 1 6.78 -3.35 -26.90
CA MET A 1 7.59 -3.91 -25.81
C MET A 1 7.65 -5.39 -26.09
N ALA A 2 8.84 -5.95 -26.27
CA ALA A 2 8.98 -7.39 -26.46
C ALA A 2 8.77 -8.08 -25.11
N THR A 3 7.90 -9.10 -25.07
CA THR A 3 7.71 -9.92 -23.88
C THR A 3 8.70 -11.07 -23.92
N LEU A 4 9.63 -11.06 -22.99
CA LEU A 4 10.65 -12.10 -22.83
C LEU A 4 10.08 -13.27 -22.03
N LEU A 5 10.34 -14.48 -22.51
CA LEU A 5 9.94 -15.73 -21.88
C LEU A 5 11.18 -16.51 -21.45
N THR A 6 11.14 -17.13 -20.27
CA THR A 6 12.19 -18.06 -19.84
C THR A 6 12.08 -19.35 -20.65
N LEU A 7 13.23 -19.84 -21.12
CA LEU A 7 13.32 -21.07 -21.92
C LEU A 7 13.53 -22.28 -20.99
N PRO A 8 12.54 -23.18 -20.84
CA PRO A 8 12.74 -24.42 -20.12
C PRO A 8 13.60 -25.41 -20.94
N PRO A 9 14.26 -26.37 -20.29
CA PRO A 9 15.26 -27.24 -20.94
C PRO A 9 14.70 -28.05 -22.12
N HIS A 10 13.46 -28.54 -22.03
CA HIS A 10 12.83 -29.30 -23.13
C HIS A 10 12.61 -28.46 -24.39
N LEU A 11 12.38 -27.15 -24.22
CA LEU A 11 12.16 -26.24 -25.34
C LEU A 11 13.50 -25.92 -26.01
N ILE A 12 14.57 -25.76 -25.22
CA ILE A 12 15.94 -25.62 -25.73
C ILE A 12 16.31 -26.83 -26.59
N GLU A 13 16.06 -28.05 -26.10
CA GLU A 13 16.28 -29.28 -26.88
C GLU A 13 15.44 -29.31 -28.15
N THR A 14 14.16 -28.94 -28.07
CA THR A 14 13.26 -28.93 -29.24
C THR A 14 13.70 -27.93 -30.31
N ILE A 15 14.15 -26.73 -29.94
CA ILE A 15 14.69 -25.76 -30.91
C ILE A 15 16.06 -26.23 -31.43
N ALA A 16 16.91 -26.80 -30.57
CA ALA A 16 18.20 -27.33 -31.00
C ALA A 16 18.05 -28.46 -32.03
N ASP A 17 17.08 -29.37 -31.83
CA ASP A 17 16.74 -30.43 -32.79
C ASP A 17 16.26 -29.84 -34.13
N LEU A 18 15.44 -28.78 -34.09
CA LEU A 18 14.99 -28.06 -35.29
C LEU A 18 16.16 -27.38 -36.03
N LEU A 19 17.10 -26.78 -35.32
CA LEU A 19 18.26 -26.10 -35.92
C LEU A 19 19.32 -27.08 -36.44
N ALA A 20 19.41 -28.27 -35.84
CA ALA A 20 20.31 -29.34 -36.27
C ALA A 20 19.83 -30.06 -37.54
N THR A 21 18.52 -30.02 -37.80
CA THR A 21 17.91 -30.61 -38.99
C THR A 21 17.92 -29.60 -40.15
N ASP A 22 18.12 -30.09 -41.38
CA ASP A 22 18.16 -29.26 -42.59
C ASP A 22 16.74 -28.97 -43.10
N VAL A 23 15.95 -28.29 -42.27
CA VAL A 23 14.57 -27.90 -42.58
C VAL A 23 14.58 -26.55 -43.30
N ASP A 24 13.71 -26.38 -44.30
CA ASP A 24 13.54 -25.12 -45.04
C ASP A 24 12.80 -24.08 -44.17
N LEU A 25 13.50 -23.59 -43.15
CA LEU A 25 13.06 -22.56 -42.21
C LEU A 25 13.40 -21.18 -42.79
N PRO A 26 12.49 -20.18 -42.72
CA PRO A 26 12.80 -18.82 -43.12
C PRO A 26 14.10 -18.32 -42.45
N ASP A 27 14.99 -17.71 -43.24
CA ASP A 27 16.32 -17.27 -42.79
C ASP A 27 16.25 -16.35 -41.56
N ASP A 28 15.24 -15.47 -41.50
CA ASP A 28 15.00 -14.57 -40.36
C ASP A 28 14.75 -15.36 -39.07
N LEU A 29 13.91 -16.42 -39.11
CA LEU A 29 13.63 -17.26 -37.95
C LEU A 29 14.85 -18.08 -37.53
N ARG A 30 15.59 -18.61 -38.52
CA ARG A 30 16.78 -19.42 -38.25
C ARG A 30 17.85 -18.60 -37.54
N THR A 31 18.11 -17.39 -38.04
CA THR A 31 19.10 -16.48 -37.45
C THR A 31 18.67 -16.04 -36.05
N GLU A 32 17.43 -15.60 -35.86
CA GLU A 32 16.92 -15.17 -34.54
C GLU A 32 16.89 -16.30 -33.51
N LEU A 33 16.48 -17.52 -33.88
CA LEU A 33 16.49 -18.68 -32.97
C LEU A 33 17.92 -19.11 -32.60
N SER A 34 18.84 -19.10 -33.57
CA SER A 34 20.25 -19.40 -33.32
C SER A 34 20.89 -18.35 -32.40
N GLU A 35 20.50 -17.08 -32.57
CA GLU A 35 20.94 -15.99 -31.72
C GLU A 35 20.36 -16.12 -30.31
N ALA A 36 19.07 -16.43 -30.17
CA ALA A 36 18.40 -16.62 -28.87
C ALA A 36 19.04 -17.75 -28.06
N ILE A 37 19.39 -18.88 -28.69
CA ILE A 37 20.09 -19.99 -28.01
C ILE A 37 21.54 -19.62 -27.68
N SER A 38 22.21 -18.84 -28.54
CA SER A 38 23.60 -18.44 -28.35
C SER A 38 23.77 -17.30 -27.34
N ARG A 39 22.72 -16.48 -27.15
CA ARG A 39 22.64 -15.44 -26.12
C ARG A 39 22.58 -16.10 -24.75
N ARG A 40 23.72 -16.55 -24.26
CA ARG A 40 23.96 -16.68 -22.82
C ARG A 40 23.82 -15.26 -22.26
N SER A 41 22.71 -14.98 -21.58
CA SER A 41 22.36 -13.62 -21.14
C SER A 41 23.61 -12.90 -20.60
N PRO A 42 23.98 -11.72 -21.13
CA PRO A 42 25.09 -10.97 -20.57
C PRO A 42 24.78 -10.72 -19.08
N PRO A 43 25.78 -10.80 -18.18
CA PRO A 43 25.55 -10.47 -16.78
C PRO A 43 24.92 -9.07 -16.76
N VAL A 44 23.68 -8.99 -16.25
CA VAL A 44 23.02 -7.71 -16.01
C VAL A 44 23.98 -6.96 -15.11
N ARG A 45 24.59 -5.90 -15.63
CA ARG A 45 25.34 -4.99 -14.78
C ARG A 45 24.31 -4.43 -13.83
N ASP A 46 24.33 -4.89 -12.60
CA ASP A 46 23.67 -4.22 -11.50
C ASP A 46 24.19 -2.79 -11.51
N GLU A 47 23.43 -1.90 -12.14
CA GLU A 47 23.54 -0.48 -11.87
C GLU A 47 23.16 -0.36 -10.42
N LYS A 48 24.19 -0.46 -9.58
CA LYS A 48 24.15 -0.19 -8.16
C LYS A 48 23.48 1.16 -8.02
N ILE A 49 22.18 1.14 -7.74
CA ILE A 49 21.42 2.33 -7.43
C ILE A 49 22.09 2.83 -6.16
N ASP A 50 22.91 3.87 -6.30
CA ASP A 50 23.49 4.61 -5.19
C ASP A 50 22.32 5.21 -4.40
N SER A 51 21.70 4.40 -3.54
CA SER A 51 20.83 4.84 -2.48
C SER A 51 21.70 5.47 -1.40
N SER A 52 22.38 6.56 -1.77
CA SER A 52 22.94 7.54 -0.85
C SER A 52 21.80 8.34 -0.25
N ALA A 53 20.99 7.67 0.58
CA ALA A 53 20.11 8.33 1.52
C ALA A 53 20.88 8.43 2.84
N GLU A 54 21.57 9.56 3.00
CA GLU A 54 22.07 10.04 4.28
C GLU A 54 20.93 10.03 5.30
N GLY A 55 21.04 9.16 6.31
CA GLY A 55 20.14 9.09 7.44
C GLY A 55 20.94 8.71 8.67
N GLY A 56 21.39 9.73 9.41
CA GLY A 56 22.11 9.55 10.67
C GLY A 56 21.28 8.80 11.72
N SER A 57 21.98 7.97 12.49
CA SER A 57 21.49 7.35 13.73
C SER A 57 22.74 7.24 14.61
N GLU A 58 23.04 8.26 15.41
CA GLU A 58 22.75 8.31 16.85
C GLU A 58 23.05 6.99 17.58
N GLU A 59 24.17 7.02 18.31
CA GLU A 59 24.58 6.05 19.32
C GLU A 59 23.48 5.88 20.38
N ILE A 60 22.93 4.67 20.50
CA ILE A 60 22.17 4.27 21.68
C ILE A 60 22.69 2.89 22.14
N GLY A 61 23.33 2.91 23.31
CA GLY A 61 23.04 2.01 24.42
C GLY A 61 23.27 0.52 24.20
N ASP A 62 24.43 0.07 24.64
CA ASP A 62 24.80 -1.31 24.92
C ASP A 62 23.84 -1.93 25.95
N GLU A 63 22.88 -2.74 25.49
CA GLU A 63 22.08 -3.62 26.33
C GLU A 63 22.08 -5.05 25.76
N MET A 64 22.71 -5.93 26.53
CA MET A 64 23.05 -7.31 26.23
C MET A 64 21.77 -8.18 26.25
N ILE A 65 21.27 -8.56 25.07
CA ILE A 65 20.18 -9.53 24.92
C ILE A 65 20.77 -10.81 24.33
N GLU A 66 20.75 -11.89 25.12
CA GLU A 66 21.09 -13.25 24.71
C GLU A 66 20.08 -13.75 23.66
N ILE A 67 20.56 -14.01 22.43
CA ILE A 67 19.78 -14.62 21.36
C ILE A 67 19.95 -16.14 21.44
N PRO A 68 18.87 -16.94 21.46
CA PRO A 68 18.98 -18.39 21.45
C PRO A 68 19.47 -18.89 20.09
N LEU A 69 20.50 -19.74 20.11
CA LEU A 69 20.97 -20.51 18.95
C LEU A 69 19.81 -21.33 18.39
N SER A 70 19.26 -20.90 17.26
CA SER A 70 18.34 -21.69 16.44
C SER A 70 19.14 -22.55 15.48
N ASP A 71 18.77 -23.82 15.51
CA ASP A 71 19.33 -25.00 14.88
C ASP A 71 19.37 -24.93 13.34
N GLY A 72 20.29 -25.70 12.77
CA GLY A 72 20.74 -25.59 11.38
C GLY A 72 19.64 -25.78 10.33
N THR A 73 19.53 -24.79 9.45
CA THR A 73 18.95 -24.98 8.13
C THR A 73 20.05 -24.69 7.11
N THR A 74 20.55 -25.76 6.51
CA THR A 74 21.53 -25.75 5.44
C THR A 74 20.88 -25.16 4.18
N GLU A 75 20.90 -23.84 4.01
CA GLU A 75 20.59 -23.20 2.73
C GLU A 75 21.75 -23.43 1.76
N MET A 76 21.81 -24.64 1.20
CA MET A 76 22.57 -24.90 -0.03
C MET A 76 21.79 -24.34 -1.22
N VAL A 77 21.86 -23.05 -1.50
CA VAL A 77 21.59 -22.53 -2.85
C VAL A 77 22.43 -21.29 -3.12
N GLU A 78 23.74 -21.46 -3.26
CA GLU A 78 24.56 -20.52 -4.03
C GLU A 78 24.36 -20.88 -5.52
N SER A 79 23.13 -20.66 -6.02
CA SER A 79 22.84 -20.78 -7.44
C SER A 79 23.53 -19.62 -8.14
N SER A 80 24.61 -19.96 -8.87
CA SER A 80 25.20 -19.15 -9.94
C SER A 80 24.20 -18.13 -10.49
N ASP A 81 24.46 -16.85 -10.24
CA ASP A 81 23.64 -15.66 -10.57
C ASP A 81 23.60 -15.38 -12.08
N ALA A 82 23.60 -16.43 -12.89
CA ALA A 82 23.51 -16.34 -14.32
C ALA A 82 22.05 -16.08 -14.70
N PRO A 83 21.74 -14.95 -15.37
CA PRO A 83 20.38 -14.69 -15.84
C PRO A 83 19.88 -15.87 -16.70
N PRO A 84 18.61 -16.29 -16.54
CA PRO A 84 18.05 -17.40 -17.29
C PRO A 84 18.09 -17.10 -18.79
N LEU A 85 18.12 -18.16 -19.59
CA LEU A 85 17.99 -18.05 -21.04
C LEU A 85 16.58 -17.55 -21.37
N THR A 86 16.49 -16.48 -22.17
CA THR A 86 15.22 -15.86 -22.53
C THR A 86 15.03 -15.79 -24.03
N ILE A 87 13.78 -15.86 -24.46
CA ILE A 87 13.37 -15.76 -25.86
C ILE A 87 12.20 -14.80 -26.01
N ASP A 88 12.16 -14.06 -27.12
CA ASP A 88 11.03 -13.19 -27.43
C ASP A 88 9.78 -14.02 -27.76
N HIS A 89 8.63 -13.65 -27.19
CA HIS A 89 7.35 -14.29 -27.47
C HIS A 89 6.99 -14.25 -28.96
N ASP A 90 7.25 -13.13 -29.63
CA ASP A 90 6.91 -12.92 -31.04
C ASP A 90 7.68 -13.89 -31.96
N LEU A 91 8.89 -14.29 -31.56
CA LEU A 91 9.70 -15.30 -32.24
C LEU A 91 9.08 -16.69 -32.11
N LEU A 92 8.68 -17.10 -30.90
CA LEU A 92 7.97 -18.37 -30.69
C LEU A 92 6.63 -18.40 -31.43
N GLN A 93 5.91 -17.28 -31.45
CA GLN A 93 4.66 -17.17 -32.19
C GLN A 93 4.89 -17.32 -33.70
N SER A 94 5.93 -16.68 -34.24
CA SER A 94 6.28 -16.77 -35.66
C SER A 94 6.71 -18.20 -36.05
N LEU A 95 7.50 -18.85 -35.20
CA LEU A 95 7.84 -20.27 -35.35
C LEU A 95 6.59 -21.15 -35.35
N SER A 96 5.65 -20.92 -34.43
CA SER A 96 4.40 -21.68 -34.36
C SER A 96 3.52 -21.49 -35.60
N ARG A 97 3.47 -20.28 -36.15
CA ARG A 97 2.73 -19.97 -37.38
C ARG A 97 3.34 -20.68 -38.58
N TRP A 98 4.67 -20.65 -38.70
CA TRP A 98 5.37 -21.38 -39.75
C TRP A 98 5.15 -22.90 -39.61
N ALA A 99 5.29 -23.46 -38.41
CA ALA A 99 5.10 -24.89 -38.17
C ALA A 99 3.66 -25.38 -38.41
N THR A 100 2.67 -24.48 -38.35
CA THR A 100 1.25 -24.77 -38.65
C THR A 100 0.91 -24.53 -40.12
N SER A 101 1.78 -23.89 -40.89
CA SER A 101 1.57 -23.68 -42.33
C SER A 101 1.78 -24.98 -43.12
N ASP A 102 1.10 -25.13 -44.26
CA ASP A 102 1.22 -26.34 -45.09
C ASP A 102 2.67 -26.63 -45.52
N ALA A 103 3.43 -25.57 -45.81
CA ALA A 103 4.86 -25.66 -46.15
C ALA A 103 5.70 -26.14 -44.95
N GLY A 104 5.47 -25.58 -43.76
CA GLY A 104 6.17 -25.99 -42.54
C GLY A 104 5.83 -27.42 -42.12
N ILE A 105 4.56 -27.82 -42.18
CA ILE A 105 4.12 -29.20 -41.89
C ILE A 105 4.83 -30.18 -42.83
N SER A 106 4.79 -29.92 -44.14
CA SER A 106 5.46 -30.78 -45.13
C SER A 106 6.97 -30.88 -44.89
N SER A 107 7.62 -29.76 -44.55
CA SER A 107 9.06 -29.69 -44.27
C SER A 107 9.45 -30.46 -43.01
N LEU A 108 8.64 -30.36 -41.95
CA LEU A 108 8.83 -31.11 -40.70
C LEU A 108 8.56 -32.62 -40.87
N GLU A 109 7.51 -33.00 -41.61
CA GLU A 109 7.21 -34.40 -41.88
C GLU A 109 8.29 -35.08 -42.74
N ASN A 110 8.83 -34.36 -43.73
CA ASN A 110 9.94 -34.83 -44.58
C ASN A 110 11.21 -35.10 -43.78
N THR A 111 11.41 -34.41 -42.66
CA THR A 111 12.55 -34.58 -41.74
C THR A 111 12.25 -35.47 -40.53
N HIS A 112 11.08 -36.13 -40.53
CA HIS A 112 10.58 -36.98 -39.43
C HIS A 112 10.41 -36.26 -38.08
N LEU A 113 10.29 -34.93 -38.10
CA LEU A 113 9.93 -34.14 -36.94
C LEU A 113 8.41 -34.06 -36.81
N ASN A 114 7.90 -34.12 -35.58
CA ASN A 114 6.46 -34.03 -35.35
C ASN A 114 6.00 -32.55 -35.32
N PRO A 115 5.13 -32.10 -36.24
CA PRO A 115 4.63 -30.72 -36.25
C PRO A 115 3.93 -30.31 -34.95
N SER A 116 3.29 -31.26 -34.25
CA SER A 116 2.55 -30.98 -33.02
C SER A 116 3.43 -30.45 -31.88
N ARG A 117 4.74 -30.71 -31.91
CA ARG A 117 5.70 -30.19 -30.91
C ARG A 117 6.03 -28.71 -31.09
N TYR A 118 5.77 -28.16 -32.27
CA TYR A 118 6.08 -26.77 -32.62
C TYR A 118 4.82 -25.88 -32.65
N VAL A 119 3.67 -26.41 -32.26
CA VAL A 119 2.44 -25.63 -32.09
C VAL A 119 2.59 -24.68 -30.89
N ALA A 120 1.94 -23.52 -30.94
CA ALA A 120 2.04 -22.48 -29.92
C ALA A 120 1.83 -23.00 -28.48
N VAL A 121 0.88 -23.90 -28.27
CA VAL A 121 0.61 -24.51 -26.96
C VAL A 121 1.79 -25.34 -26.46
N ALA A 122 2.45 -26.10 -27.35
CA ALA A 122 3.61 -26.91 -27.00
C ALA A 122 4.86 -26.05 -26.75
N LEU A 123 5.07 -25.01 -27.57
CA LEU A 123 6.17 -24.06 -27.40
C LEU A 123 6.02 -23.19 -26.14
N LEU A 124 4.79 -22.85 -25.73
CA LEU A 124 4.55 -22.08 -24.50
C LEU A 124 4.42 -22.96 -23.24
N ALA A 125 4.48 -24.29 -23.40
CA ALA A 125 4.35 -25.20 -22.27
C ALA A 125 5.61 -25.11 -21.38
N GLY A 126 5.41 -24.62 -20.15
CA GLY A 126 6.48 -24.49 -19.15
C GLY A 126 7.38 -23.27 -19.33
N THR A 127 7.05 -22.34 -20.23
CA THR A 127 7.70 -21.03 -20.28
C THR A 127 7.08 -20.11 -19.25
N GLU A 128 7.90 -19.33 -18.54
CA GLU A 128 7.43 -18.27 -17.63
C GLU A 128 7.76 -16.90 -18.22
N VAL A 129 7.00 -15.86 -17.84
CA VAL A 129 7.34 -14.49 -18.25
C VAL A 129 8.58 -14.06 -17.48
N TYR A 130 9.64 -13.72 -18.20
CA TYR A 130 10.85 -13.20 -17.57
C TYR A 130 10.59 -11.77 -17.10
N ILE A 131 10.67 -11.57 -15.79
CA ILE A 131 10.58 -10.27 -15.15
C ILE A 131 11.98 -9.91 -14.65
N PRO A 132 12.56 -8.77 -15.08
CA PRO A 132 13.84 -8.31 -14.56
C PRO A 132 13.86 -8.23 -13.03
N PRO A 133 14.97 -8.55 -12.35
CA PRO A 133 15.02 -8.60 -10.88
C PRO A 133 14.62 -7.26 -10.25
N ALA A 134 15.04 -6.13 -10.84
CA ALA A 134 14.67 -4.80 -10.38
C ALA A 134 13.16 -4.51 -10.48
N GLU A 135 12.47 -5.09 -11.46
CA GLU A 135 11.01 -4.96 -11.58
C GLU A 135 10.28 -5.91 -10.61
N LEU A 136 10.83 -7.11 -10.43
CA LEU A 136 10.31 -8.09 -9.49
C LEU A 136 10.34 -7.54 -8.05
N GLU A 137 11.41 -6.86 -7.66
CA GLU A 137 11.49 -6.16 -6.37
C GLU A 137 10.41 -5.09 -6.23
N ARG A 138 10.15 -4.31 -7.29
CA ARG A 138 9.08 -3.30 -7.27
C ARG A 138 7.70 -3.92 -7.11
N ILE A 139 7.46 -5.08 -7.74
CA ILE A 139 6.22 -5.84 -7.59
C ILE A 139 6.09 -6.38 -6.17
N ARG A 140 7.16 -6.96 -5.59
CA ARG A 140 7.17 -7.43 -4.20
C ARG A 140 6.88 -6.29 -3.21
N VAL A 141 7.50 -5.12 -3.41
CA VAL A 141 7.23 -3.93 -2.58
C VAL A 141 5.78 -3.45 -2.74
N ALA A 142 5.17 -3.64 -3.91
CA ALA A 142 3.78 -3.29 -4.16
C ALA A 142 2.78 -4.24 -3.50
N GLU A 143 3.17 -5.50 -3.25
CA GLU A 143 2.36 -6.51 -2.55
C GLU A 143 2.35 -6.30 -1.02
N ASP A 144 3.43 -5.73 -0.47
CA ASP A 144 3.54 -5.42 0.96
C ASP A 144 2.57 -4.26 1.36
N PRO A 145 1.55 -4.50 2.20
CA PRO A 145 0.57 -3.46 2.57
C PRO A 145 1.16 -2.37 3.46
N GLU A 146 2.30 -2.62 4.10
CA GLU A 146 2.98 -1.68 5.00
C GLU A 146 3.87 -0.69 4.23
N LYS A 147 4.31 -1.05 3.02
CA LYS A 147 5.22 -0.23 2.22
C LYS A 147 4.43 0.61 1.21
N PRO A 148 4.93 1.81 0.88
CA PRO A 148 4.30 2.63 -0.14
C PRO A 148 4.45 1.96 -1.52
N ASN A 149 3.33 1.63 -2.14
CA ASN A 149 3.31 1.02 -3.46
C ASN A 149 3.92 1.97 -4.52
N PRO A 150 4.98 1.57 -5.24
CA PRO A 150 5.68 2.43 -6.21
C PRO A 150 4.83 2.76 -7.46
N PHE A 151 3.82 1.96 -7.76
CA PHE A 151 2.93 2.14 -8.92
C PHE A 151 1.75 3.05 -8.61
N LEU A 152 1.48 3.33 -7.33
CA LEU A 152 0.41 4.23 -6.92
C LEU A 152 1.00 5.61 -6.60
N PRO A 153 0.30 6.70 -6.96
CA PRO A 153 0.71 8.01 -6.51
C PRO A 153 0.66 8.08 -4.98
N ALA A 154 1.56 8.86 -4.38
CA ALA A 154 1.79 8.90 -2.93
C ALA A 154 0.56 9.22 -2.05
N TYR A 155 -0.52 9.75 -2.64
CA TYR A 155 -1.78 10.03 -1.96
C TYR A 155 -2.76 8.83 -1.96
N LEU A 156 -2.54 7.81 -2.80
CA LEU A 156 -3.32 6.56 -2.83
C LEU A 156 -2.58 5.40 -2.14
N SER A 157 -1.26 5.46 -2.05
CA SER A 157 -0.50 4.51 -1.22
C SER A 157 -0.86 4.71 0.25
N ALA A 158 -1.05 3.62 0.99
CA ALA A 158 -1.13 3.69 2.44
C ALA A 158 0.12 4.40 2.96
N GLN A 159 -0.03 5.61 3.51
CA GLN A 159 1.09 6.26 4.16
C GLN A 159 1.38 5.47 5.43
N PRO A 160 2.61 4.95 5.62
CA PRO A 160 2.99 4.37 6.88
C PRO A 160 2.72 5.41 7.97
N ALA A 161 2.27 4.97 9.13
CA ALA A 161 2.00 5.86 10.25
C ALA A 161 3.28 6.66 10.54
N SER A 162 3.32 7.91 10.08
CA SER A 162 4.53 8.72 10.23
C SER A 162 4.81 8.86 11.72
N PHE A 163 6.08 8.71 12.12
CA PHE A 163 6.52 8.89 13.51
C PHE A 163 5.93 10.17 14.14
N GLY A 164 5.83 11.24 13.36
CA GLY A 164 5.23 12.51 13.81
C GLY A 164 3.74 12.41 14.18
N THR A 165 2.95 11.59 13.49
CA THR A 165 1.53 11.40 13.82
C THR A 165 1.34 10.55 15.07
N GLU A 166 2.13 9.50 15.26
CA GLU A 166 2.08 8.68 16.47
C GLU A 166 2.54 9.48 17.69
N TYR A 167 3.67 10.17 17.57
CA TYR A 167 4.19 11.04 18.62
C TYR A 167 3.17 12.11 19.05
N ARG A 168 2.49 12.75 18.10
CA ARG A 168 1.43 13.72 18.40
C ARG A 168 0.22 13.09 19.07
N ASN A 169 -0.14 11.86 18.71
CA ASN A 169 -1.22 11.14 19.37
C ASN A 169 -0.81 10.76 20.80
N LEU A 170 0.42 10.28 21.00
CA LEU A 170 0.97 9.97 22.32
C LEU A 170 1.00 11.21 23.23
N LEU A 171 1.46 12.36 22.73
CA LEU A 171 1.45 13.62 23.50
C LEU A 171 0.03 14.05 23.91
N ARG A 172 -0.96 13.88 23.03
CA ARG A 172 -2.37 14.17 23.37
C ARG A 172 -2.89 13.23 24.44
N THR A 173 -2.59 11.94 24.33
CA THR A 173 -2.95 10.94 25.35
C THR A 173 -2.29 11.29 26.68
N LEU A 174 -0.99 11.56 26.67
CA LEU A 174 -0.23 11.92 27.86
C LEU A 174 -0.78 13.20 28.51
N SER A 175 -1.07 14.24 27.73
CA SER A 175 -1.69 15.47 28.25
C SER A 175 -3.07 15.21 28.88
N THR A 176 -3.87 14.33 28.27
CA THR A 176 -5.18 13.95 28.81
C THR A 176 -5.04 13.19 30.13
N THR A 177 -4.13 12.22 30.18
CA THR A 177 -3.85 11.43 31.39
C THR A 177 -3.33 12.30 32.53
N VAL A 178 -2.42 13.24 32.24
CA VAL A 178 -1.90 14.17 33.26
C VAL A 178 -3.02 15.08 33.79
N ASN A 179 -3.93 15.54 32.93
CA ASN A 179 -5.06 16.37 33.36
C ASN A 179 -6.02 15.61 34.29
N ILE A 180 -6.32 14.35 33.97
CA ILE A 180 -7.14 13.47 34.83
C ILE A 180 -6.46 13.27 36.19
N LEU A 181 -5.16 12.97 36.21
CA LEU A 181 -4.41 12.84 37.46
C LEU A 181 -4.45 14.13 38.29
N PHE A 182 -4.26 15.29 37.65
CA PHE A 182 -4.30 16.57 38.35
C PHE A 182 -5.69 16.90 38.92
N SER A 183 -6.76 16.52 38.22
CA SER A 183 -8.14 16.64 38.71
C SER A 183 -8.39 15.77 39.96
N ILE A 184 -7.94 14.51 39.93
CA ILE A 184 -8.09 13.58 41.05
C ILE A 184 -7.27 14.05 42.27
N PHE A 185 -5.98 14.37 42.07
CA PHE A 185 -5.13 14.83 43.17
C PHE A 185 -5.56 16.20 43.68
N GLY A 186 -5.95 17.12 42.80
CA GLY A 186 -6.43 18.44 43.16
C GLY A 186 -7.71 18.41 43.99
N SER A 187 -8.68 17.59 43.59
CA SER A 187 -9.93 17.40 44.36
C SER A 187 -9.66 16.72 45.71
N ALA A 188 -8.82 15.68 45.75
CA ALA A 188 -8.45 15.01 47.00
C ALA A 188 -7.73 15.97 47.97
N ALA A 189 -6.77 16.77 47.48
CA ALA A 189 -6.06 17.77 48.27
C ALA A 189 -7.01 18.86 48.78
N ALA A 190 -7.93 19.34 47.94
CA ALA A 190 -8.93 20.33 48.33
C ALA A 190 -9.85 19.80 49.45
N VAL A 191 -10.32 18.56 49.35
CA VAL A 191 -11.12 17.90 50.39
C VAL A 191 -10.32 17.72 51.66
N TYR A 192 -9.07 17.27 51.55
CA TYR A 192 -8.18 17.11 52.70
C TYR A 192 -7.99 18.42 53.45
N VAL A 193 -7.62 19.49 52.74
CA VAL A 193 -7.44 20.82 53.35
C VAL A 193 -8.75 21.34 53.96
N ALA A 194 -9.88 21.19 53.26
CA ALA A 194 -11.18 21.57 53.81
C ALA A 194 -11.54 20.81 55.09
N SER A 195 -11.19 19.52 55.17
CA SER A 195 -11.45 18.66 56.33
C SER A 195 -10.53 18.96 57.52
N VAL A 196 -9.26 19.27 57.26
CA VAL A 196 -8.24 19.46 58.32
C VAL A 196 -8.19 20.90 58.81
N SER A 197 -8.33 21.88 57.92
CA SER A 197 -7.90 23.26 58.22
C SER A 197 -9.02 24.22 58.60
N GLY A 198 -10.30 23.95 58.30
CA GLY A 198 -11.23 25.07 58.13
C GLY A 198 -12.59 25.07 58.82
N ALA A 199 -13.23 23.92 59.06
CA ALA A 199 -14.69 23.95 59.21
C ALA A 199 -15.28 23.17 60.41
N GLY A 200 -14.44 22.55 61.25
CA GLY A 200 -14.94 21.79 62.41
C GLY A 200 -15.78 20.55 62.03
N TYR A 201 -15.63 20.07 60.79
CA TYR A 201 -16.29 18.86 60.32
C TYR A 201 -15.84 17.65 61.16
N THR A 202 -16.79 16.85 61.62
CA THR A 202 -16.48 15.56 62.25
C THR A 202 -15.88 14.62 61.20
N ARG A 203 -15.07 13.65 61.64
CA ARG A 203 -14.41 12.68 60.76
C ARG A 203 -15.38 11.96 59.81
N GLU A 204 -16.61 11.73 60.27
CA GLU A 204 -17.70 11.14 59.50
C GLU A 204 -18.15 12.02 58.33
N THR A 205 -18.35 13.32 58.59
CA THR A 205 -18.71 14.28 57.54
C THR A 205 -17.62 14.46 56.50
N ALA A 206 -16.34 14.40 56.90
CA ALA A 206 -15.21 14.44 55.97
C ALA A 206 -15.18 13.22 55.02
N ILE A 207 -15.49 12.02 55.53
CA ILE A 207 -15.58 10.80 54.72
C ILE A 207 -16.74 10.90 53.71
N LEU A 208 -17.90 11.37 54.15
CA LEU A 208 -19.06 11.58 53.26
C LEU A 208 -18.74 12.59 52.15
N LEU A 209 -18.04 13.68 52.49
CA LEU A 209 -17.65 14.70 51.53
C LEU A 209 -16.65 14.14 50.50
N ALA A 210 -15.67 13.34 50.93
CA ALA A 210 -14.73 12.67 50.05
C ALA A 210 -15.43 11.72 49.05
N ILE A 211 -16.38 10.91 49.52
CA ILE A 211 -17.17 10.02 48.66
C ILE A 211 -17.98 10.84 47.64
N LEU A 212 -18.66 11.90 48.10
CA LEU A 212 -19.45 12.77 47.23
C LEU A 212 -18.58 13.42 46.14
N THR A 213 -17.41 13.95 46.51
CA THR A 213 -16.48 14.51 45.53
C THR A 213 -15.98 13.47 44.54
N GLY A 214 -15.70 12.24 44.99
CA GLY A 214 -15.32 11.14 44.10
C GLY A 214 -16.40 10.81 43.08
N VAL A 215 -17.68 10.81 43.48
CA VAL A 215 -18.82 10.61 42.56
C VAL A 215 -18.92 11.75 41.54
N VAL A 216 -18.79 13.01 41.98
CA VAL A 216 -18.85 14.17 41.07
C VAL A 216 -17.71 14.14 40.05
N VAL A 217 -16.48 13.84 40.48
CA VAL A 217 -15.31 13.71 39.60
C VAL A 217 -15.52 12.55 38.61
N GLY A 218 -16.01 11.40 39.08
CA GLY A 218 -16.30 10.24 38.22
C GLY A 218 -17.34 10.54 37.13
N ILE A 219 -18.40 11.29 37.47
CA ILE A 219 -19.40 11.73 36.48
C ILE A 219 -18.78 12.70 35.47
N ALA A 220 -17.99 13.67 35.94
CA ALA A 220 -17.34 14.66 35.08
C ALA A 220 -16.39 13.99 34.07
N ASP A 221 -15.54 13.07 34.54
CA ASP A 221 -14.64 12.31 33.68
C ASP A 221 -15.41 11.39 32.72
N GLY A 222 -16.50 10.77 33.18
CA GLY A 222 -17.38 9.95 32.34
C GLY A 222 -17.98 10.73 31.16
N VAL A 223 -18.49 11.93 31.41
CA VAL A 223 -19.00 12.82 30.35
C VAL A 223 -17.89 13.24 29.39
N LEU A 224 -16.69 13.52 29.90
CA LEU A 224 -15.54 13.90 29.07
C LEU A 224 -15.11 12.78 28.12
N VAL A 225 -15.03 11.54 28.62
CA VAL A 225 -14.74 10.35 27.81
C VAL A 225 -15.82 10.12 26.76
N TRP A 226 -17.10 10.33 27.12
CA TRP A 226 -18.21 10.19 26.19
C TRP A 226 -18.14 11.22 25.04
N ILE A 227 -17.88 12.50 25.34
CA ILE A 227 -17.69 13.55 24.33
C ILE A 227 -16.48 13.24 23.44
N PHE A 228 -15.37 12.81 24.03
CA PHE A 228 -14.16 12.50 23.28
C PHE A 228 -14.35 11.31 22.32
N THR A 229 -14.98 10.23 22.80
CA THR A 229 -15.26 9.05 21.97
C THR A 229 -16.25 9.38 20.84
N GLY A 230 -17.25 10.23 21.10
CA GLY A 230 -18.13 10.78 20.07
C GLY A 230 -17.35 11.54 18.98
N ARG A 231 -16.50 12.48 19.38
CA ARG A 231 -15.69 13.30 18.47
C ARG A 231 -14.70 12.49 17.63
N VAL A 232 -14.08 11.45 18.22
CA VAL A 232 -13.15 10.56 17.50
C VAL A 232 -13.90 9.74 16.43
N LYS A 233 -15.08 9.21 16.76
CA LYS A 233 -15.92 8.48 15.79
C LYS A 233 -16.35 9.38 14.64
N GLU A 234 -16.77 10.60 14.95
CA GLU A 234 -17.18 11.58 13.94
C GLU A 234 -16.00 12.00 13.03
N SER A 235 -14.84 12.27 13.62
CA SER A 235 -13.62 12.62 12.86
C SER A 235 -13.16 11.48 11.94
N ARG A 236 -13.31 10.21 12.34
CA ARG A 236 -13.03 9.06 11.48
C ARG A 236 -14.02 8.99 10.32
N LYS A 237 -15.32 9.14 10.61
CA LYS A 237 -16.38 9.14 9.60
C LYS A 237 -16.20 10.27 8.57
N GLU A 238 -15.79 11.45 9.02
CA GLU A 238 -15.51 12.60 8.12
C GLU A 238 -14.29 12.36 7.24
N ARG A 239 -13.20 11.79 7.78
CA ARG A 239 -12.02 11.41 7.00
C ARG A 239 -12.34 10.35 5.94
N GLU A 240 -13.16 9.36 6.29
CA GLU A 240 -13.60 8.35 5.33
C GLU A 240 -14.48 8.96 4.23
N LYS A 241 -15.43 9.84 4.58
CA LYS A 241 -16.25 10.55 3.60
C LYS A 241 -15.38 11.39 2.66
N ARG A 242 -14.47 12.19 3.21
CA ARG A 242 -13.55 13.03 2.44
C ARG A 242 -12.60 12.19 1.57
N GLY A 243 -12.12 11.06 2.08
CA GLY A 243 -11.33 10.10 1.31
C GLY A 243 -12.11 9.53 0.13
N ARG A 244 -13.38 9.14 0.35
CA ARG A 244 -14.27 8.68 -0.73
C ARG A 244 -14.57 9.77 -1.76
N GLU A 245 -14.79 11.00 -1.32
CA GLU A 245 -15.00 12.16 -2.22
C GLU A 245 -13.76 12.42 -3.09
N MET A 246 -12.56 12.33 -2.50
CA MET A 246 -11.30 12.44 -3.25
C MET A 246 -11.09 11.27 -4.22
N MET A 247 -11.49 10.05 -3.84
CA MET A 247 -11.45 8.88 -4.72
C MET A 247 -12.47 8.92 -5.86
N ARG A 248 -13.59 9.64 -5.70
CA ARG A 248 -14.64 9.76 -6.71
C ARG A 248 -14.17 10.52 -7.96
N GLY A 249 -13.01 11.18 -7.90
CA GLY A 249 -12.37 11.85 -9.03
C GLY A 249 -13.13 13.08 -9.50
N SER A 250 -12.41 14.08 -10.02
CA SER A 250 -13.01 15.31 -10.56
C SER A 250 -13.80 15.12 -11.87
N GLY A 251 -13.99 13.87 -12.32
CA GLY A 251 -14.71 13.50 -13.53
C GLY A 251 -16.16 13.05 -13.30
N ALA A 252 -16.56 12.80 -12.05
CA ALA A 252 -17.96 12.56 -11.73
C ALA A 252 -18.71 13.90 -11.75
N VAL A 253 -19.14 14.32 -12.94
CA VAL A 253 -20.15 15.36 -13.12
C VAL A 253 -21.37 14.94 -12.30
N ASP A 254 -21.80 15.81 -11.39
CA ASP A 254 -22.92 15.60 -10.49
C ASP A 254 -24.21 15.26 -11.28
N GLU A 255 -24.60 13.98 -11.30
CA GLU A 255 -25.99 13.57 -11.56
C GLU A 255 -26.82 13.57 -10.26
N ARG A 256 -26.43 14.40 -9.28
CA ARG A 256 -27.02 14.44 -7.93
C ARG A 256 -27.95 15.63 -7.68
N GLU A 257 -28.66 16.09 -8.69
CA GLU A 257 -29.69 17.13 -8.52
C GLU A 257 -31.13 16.60 -8.42
N ASN A 258 -31.37 15.28 -8.36
CA ASN A 258 -32.76 14.78 -8.46
C ASN A 258 -33.17 13.60 -7.57
N ASN A 259 -32.54 13.39 -6.41
CA ASN A 259 -33.00 12.32 -5.51
C ASN A 259 -33.01 12.69 -4.02
N ASP A 260 -33.45 13.91 -3.71
CA ASP A 260 -34.06 14.24 -2.42
C ASP A 260 -35.53 13.77 -2.44
N GLU A 261 -35.75 12.46 -2.54
CA GLU A 261 -37.05 11.87 -2.27
C GLU A 261 -37.00 11.18 -0.90
N LYS A 262 -37.50 11.93 0.09
CA LYS A 262 -38.14 11.50 1.35
C LYS A 262 -38.03 10.01 1.67
N VAL A 263 -37.16 9.68 2.62
CA VAL A 263 -37.45 8.58 3.57
C VAL A 263 -37.90 9.23 4.87
N ILE A 264 -39.22 9.41 4.96
CA ILE A 264 -39.94 9.63 6.20
C ILE A 264 -40.14 8.23 6.79
N ASP A 265 -39.46 7.93 7.89
CA ASP A 265 -39.97 6.95 8.86
C ASP A 265 -40.05 7.65 10.21
N GLY A 266 -41.27 7.71 10.72
CA GLY A 266 -41.63 8.36 11.96
C GLY A 266 -41.80 7.37 13.11
N ALA A 267 -41.57 7.90 14.31
CA ALA A 267 -42.07 7.54 15.65
C ALA A 267 -40.93 7.81 16.65
N GLU A 268 -41.04 8.54 17.76
CA GLU A 268 -42.10 9.25 18.49
C GLU A 268 -41.36 10.18 19.49
N GLN A 269 -41.85 11.42 19.66
CA GLN A 269 -42.05 12.18 20.93
C GLN A 269 -40.97 12.07 22.05
N ASP A 270 -40.48 13.12 22.71
CA ASP A 270 -41.06 14.40 23.08
C ASP A 270 -39.97 15.31 23.74
N ALA A 271 -40.34 16.58 24.00
CA ALA A 271 -39.69 17.57 24.90
C ALA A 271 -38.72 18.61 24.28
N SER A 272 -39.36 19.61 23.64
CA SER A 272 -39.18 21.06 23.84
C SER A 272 -37.92 21.57 24.56
N LEU A 273 -37.11 22.36 23.83
CA LEU A 273 -36.60 23.64 24.34
C LEU A 273 -36.23 24.56 23.17
N SER A 274 -37.05 25.59 23.01
CA SER A 274 -36.90 26.71 22.09
C SER A 274 -35.81 27.69 22.57
N VAL A 275 -34.76 27.92 21.77
CA VAL A 275 -33.94 29.13 21.88
C VAL A 275 -33.49 29.61 20.49
N ASN A 276 -34.12 30.71 20.09
CA ASN A 276 -33.69 31.81 19.23
C ASN A 276 -33.00 31.55 17.87
N GLU A 277 -33.73 31.96 16.84
CA GLU A 277 -33.21 32.64 15.65
C GLU A 277 -32.11 33.66 16.01
N LYS A 278 -30.96 33.51 15.36
CA LYS A 278 -30.18 34.66 14.91
C LYS A 278 -29.66 34.40 13.51
N GLU A 279 -30.19 35.22 12.61
CA GLU A 279 -29.68 35.56 11.29
C GLU A 279 -28.16 35.78 11.33
N GLY A 280 -27.47 35.37 10.25
CA GLY A 280 -26.08 35.74 10.03
C GLY A 280 -25.25 34.67 9.33
N SER A 281 -25.68 34.27 8.13
CA SER A 281 -24.85 33.60 7.14
C SER A 281 -23.78 34.58 6.62
N GLU A 282 -22.52 34.38 7.00
CA GLU A 282 -21.37 34.78 6.19
C GLU A 282 -20.29 33.69 6.26
N THR A 283 -20.46 32.66 5.44
CA THR A 283 -19.39 31.69 5.20
C THR A 283 -18.26 32.36 4.43
N THR A 284 -17.13 32.61 5.07
CA THR A 284 -15.88 33.12 4.45
C THR A 284 -15.15 32.06 3.60
N ALA A 285 -15.89 31.27 2.82
CA ALA A 285 -15.32 30.36 1.84
C ALA A 285 -14.91 31.16 0.59
N ARG A 286 -13.78 31.87 0.68
CA ARG A 286 -13.13 32.44 -0.51
C ARG A 286 -12.79 31.29 -1.46
N GLN A 287 -13.56 31.15 -2.53
CA GLN A 287 -13.19 30.34 -3.69
C GLN A 287 -11.83 30.80 -4.19
N LYS A 288 -10.79 30.05 -3.82
CA LYS A 288 -9.44 30.26 -4.34
C LYS A 288 -9.45 29.73 -5.77
N GLN A 289 -9.71 30.59 -6.74
CA GLN A 289 -9.51 30.29 -8.16
C GLN A 289 -8.04 29.90 -8.37
N VAL A 290 -7.78 28.61 -8.40
CA VAL A 290 -6.48 28.06 -8.78
C VAL A 290 -6.37 28.23 -10.29
N ARG A 291 -5.89 29.41 -10.73
CA ARG A 291 -5.44 29.61 -12.11
C ARG A 291 -4.18 28.78 -12.31
N LEU A 292 -4.34 27.58 -12.86
CA LEU A 292 -3.25 26.78 -13.42
C LEU A 292 -2.61 27.58 -14.54
N ARG A 293 -1.49 28.25 -14.25
CA ARG A 293 -0.61 28.83 -15.28
C ARG A 293 -0.03 27.69 -16.09
N ARG A 294 -0.62 27.40 -17.24
CA ARG A 294 0.04 26.63 -18.31
C ARG A 294 1.34 27.35 -18.65
N ARG A 295 2.48 26.78 -18.23
CA ARG A 295 3.78 27.14 -18.79
C ARG A 295 3.80 26.57 -20.20
N GLY A 296 3.76 27.44 -21.20
CA GLY A 296 4.02 27.06 -22.58
C GLY A 296 5.46 26.58 -22.69
N LEU A 297 5.64 25.38 -23.22
CA LEU A 297 6.92 24.89 -23.71
C LEU A 297 7.29 25.74 -24.92
N GLU A 298 8.34 26.55 -24.81
CA GLU A 298 8.96 27.17 -25.97
C GLU A 298 9.54 26.08 -26.87
N LYS A 299 9.11 26.07 -28.14
CA LYS A 299 9.75 25.29 -29.19
C LYS A 299 11.10 25.94 -29.50
N THR A 300 12.19 25.32 -29.08
CA THR A 300 13.50 25.56 -29.67
C THR A 300 13.55 24.88 -31.03
N THR A 301 13.54 25.71 -32.08
CA THR A 301 13.95 25.37 -33.45
C THR A 301 15.45 25.20 -33.55
#